data_AF-S7QIF7-F1
#
_entry.id   AF-S7QIF7-F1
#
_cell.length_a   1.000
_cell.length_b   1.000
_cell.length_c   1.000
_cell.angle_alpha   90.00
_cell.angle_beta   90.00
_cell.angle_gamma   90.00
#
_symmetry.space_group_name_H-M   'P 1'
#
loop_
_entity.id
_entity.type
_entity.pdbx_description
1 polymer ?
#
loop_
_entity_poly.entity_id
_entity_poly.type
_entity_poly.pdbx_seq_one_letter_code
_entity_poly.pdbx_strand_id
1 'polypeptide(L)'
;DNIRRVAIGYGSITMFNAYADEVFLSSKAKSKRFRATLQNCGVQFIDTPHKGEKDIADKVMITDMLAFAVENRPPATVILITGDSDFARAAYILRTKLYRVVLVTP
;
A
#
# COMPACT_ATOMS: atom_id res chain seq x y z
N ASP A 1 2.72 -0.69 15.06
CA ASP A 1 4.14 -0.34 15.32
C ASP A 1 5.18 -1.20 14.61
N ASN A 2 5.04 -2.53 14.55
CA ASN A 2 6.08 -3.40 13.97
C ASN A 2 6.48 -3.03 12.52
N ILE A 3 5.51 -2.83 11.62
CA ILE A 3 5.79 -2.44 10.22
C ILE A 3 6.52 -1.09 10.15
N ARG A 4 6.05 -0.09 10.91
CA ARG A 4 6.65 1.24 10.95
C ARG A 4 8.11 1.19 11.40
N ARG A 5 8.40 0.39 12.43
CA ARG A 5 9.77 0.22 12.95
C ARG A 5 10.71 -0.36 11.90
N VAL A 6 10.25 -1.36 11.14
CA VAL A 6 11.03 -1.92 10.03
C VAL A 6 11.21 -0.88 8.91
N ALA A 7 10.13 -0.18 8.54
CA ALA A 7 10.13 0.81 7.46
C ALA A 7 11.12 1.97 7.67
N ILE A 8 11.29 2.44 8.91
CA ILE A 8 12.25 3.51 9.25
C ILE A 8 13.69 3.12 8.91
N GLY A 9 14.03 1.82 8.92
CA GLY A 9 15.34 1.33 8.47
C GLY A 9 15.63 1.56 6.98
N TYR A 10 14.62 1.97 6.21
CA TYR A 10 14.70 2.23 4.77
C TYR A 10 14.54 3.71 4.40
N GLY A 11 14.42 4.61 5.39
CA GLY A 11 14.26 6.05 5.20
C GLY A 11 13.08 6.63 6.00
N SER A 12 12.84 7.93 5.83
CA SER A 12 11.65 8.58 6.39
C SER A 12 10.38 8.12 5.67
N ILE A 13 9.33 7.83 6.44
CA ILE A 13 8.02 7.45 5.89
C ILE A 13 7.29 8.71 5.43
N THR A 14 7.14 8.88 4.12
CA THR A 14 6.38 10.00 3.52
C THR A 14 4.92 9.63 3.22
N MET A 15 4.65 8.35 2.99
CA MET A 15 3.32 7.82 2.70
C MET A 15 3.15 6.43 3.34
N PHE A 16 1.96 6.15 3.88
CA PHE A 16 1.63 4.85 4.46
C PHE A 16 0.14 4.56 4.26
N ASN A 17 -0.17 3.82 3.20
CA ASN A 17 -1.54 3.56 2.76
C ASN A 17 -1.92 2.08 2.96
N ALA A 18 -3.17 1.85 3.32
CA ALA A 18 -3.81 0.52 3.35
C ALA A 18 -5.03 0.53 2.42
N TYR A 19 -5.08 -0.43 1.50
CA TYR A 19 -6.11 -0.55 0.47
C TYR A 19 -7.03 -1.71 0.82
N ALA A 20 -8.33 -1.44 0.99
CA ALA A 20 -9.32 -2.49 1.23
C ALA A 20 -10.74 -1.99 0.93
N ASP A 21 -11.62 -2.92 0.58
CA ASP A 21 -13.05 -2.68 0.51
C ASP A 21 -13.68 -2.68 1.90
N GLU A 22 -14.52 -1.70 2.19
CA GLU A 22 -15.37 -1.68 3.38
C GLU A 22 -16.21 -2.95 3.55
N VAL A 23 -16.64 -3.56 2.44
CA VAL A 23 -17.46 -4.76 2.42
C VAL A 23 -16.68 -6.01 2.87
N PHE A 24 -15.35 -6.04 2.66
CA PHE A 24 -14.49 -7.11 3.16
C PHE A 24 -14.50 -7.18 4.70
N LEU A 25 -14.72 -6.04 5.35
CA LEU A 25 -14.86 -5.94 6.79
C LEU A 25 -16.31 -6.28 7.16
N SER A 26 -16.58 -7.58 7.34
CA SER A 26 -17.86 -8.27 7.68
C SER A 26 -18.93 -7.55 8.52
N SER A 27 -18.62 -6.46 9.23
CA SER A 27 -19.63 -5.56 9.80
C SER A 27 -19.17 -4.10 9.74
N LYS A 28 -20.11 -3.18 9.51
CA LYS A 28 -19.87 -1.73 9.52
C LYS A 28 -19.18 -1.24 10.80
N ALA A 29 -19.50 -1.83 11.95
CA ALA A 29 -18.89 -1.49 13.24
C ALA A 29 -17.41 -1.93 13.33
N LYS A 30 -17.09 -3.15 12.88
CA LYS A 30 -15.70 -3.64 12.78
C LYS A 30 -14.90 -2.82 11.77
N SER A 31 -15.50 -2.49 10.63
CA SER A 31 -14.89 -1.63 9.62
C SER A 31 -14.51 -0.25 10.18
N LYS A 32 -15.46 0.42 10.84
CA LYS A 32 -15.22 1.73 11.46
C LYS A 32 -14.12 1.70 12.51
N ARG A 33 -14.10 0.67 13.38
CA ARG A 33 -13.06 0.51 14.40
C ARG A 33 -11.68 0.24 13.79
N PHE A 34 -11.63 -0.59 12.74
CA PHE A 34 -10.40 -0.89 12.04
C PHE A 34 -9.82 0.35 11.34
N ARG A 35 -10.66 1.10 10.60
CA ARG A 35 -10.28 2.38 9.99
C ARG A 35 -9.77 3.38 11.02
N ALA A 36 -10.48 3.54 12.14
CA ALA A 36 -10.05 4.43 13.23
C ALA A 36 -8.69 4.02 13.81
N THR A 37 -8.45 2.71 13.96
CA THR A 37 -7.17 2.18 14.45
C THR A 37 -6.04 2.51 13.48
N LEU A 38 -6.25 2.29 12.18
CA LEU A 38 -5.25 2.62 11.15
C LEU A 38 -4.94 4.12 11.11
N GLN A 39 -5.97 4.97 11.12
CA GLN A 39 -5.80 6.42 11.14
C GLN A 39 -5.04 6.89 12.38
N ASN A 40 -5.35 6.34 13.56
CA ASN A 40 -4.62 6.64 14.79
C ASN A 40 -3.14 6.19 14.74
N CYS A 41 -2.81 5.18 13.93
CA CYS A 41 -1.43 4.76 13.65
C CYS A 41 -0.73 5.58 12.55
N GLY A 42 -1.41 6.58 11.96
CA GLY A 42 -0.93 7.36 10.84
C GLY A 42 -0.94 6.61 9.51
N VAL A 43 -1.80 5.58 9.38
CA VAL A 43 -2.03 4.85 8.13
C VAL A 43 -3.27 5.41 7.46
N GLN A 44 -3.13 5.87 6.23
CA GLN A 44 -4.25 6.31 5.41
C GLN A 44 -5.01 5.08 4.89
N PHE A 45 -6.31 5.02 5.18
CA PHE A 45 -7.18 3.99 4.62
C PHE A 45 -7.71 4.46 3.27
N ILE A 46 -7.42 3.73 2.20
CA ILE A 46 -7.89 3.98 0.84
C ILE A 46 -9.05 3.02 0.57
N ASP A 47 -10.25 3.58 0.39
CA ASP A 47 -11.45 2.81 0.12
C ASP A 47 -11.47 2.35 -1.33
N THR A 48 -11.61 1.03 -1.54
CA THR A 48 -11.61 0.39 -2.85
C THR A 48 -12.92 -0.38 -3.01
N PRO A 49 -14.06 0.30 -3.25
CA PRO A 49 -15.38 -0.33 -3.27
C PRO A 49 -15.49 -1.29 -4.47
N HIS A 50 -15.61 -2.59 -4.20
CA HIS A 50 -15.77 -3.59 -5.25
C HIS A 50 -17.24 -3.62 -5.70
N LYS A 51 -17.57 -2.83 -6.72
CA LYS A 51 -18.89 -2.84 -7.38
C LYS A 51 -19.06 -4.05 -8.33
N GLY A 52 -18.62 -5.24 -7.91
CA GLY A 52 -18.57 -6.44 -8.74
C GLY A 52 -17.36 -6.53 -9.69
N GLU A 53 -16.50 -5.50 -9.70
CA GLU A 53 -15.22 -5.55 -10.40
C GLU A 53 -14.15 -6.19 -9.50
N LYS A 54 -13.39 -7.12 -10.07
CA LYS A 54 -12.20 -7.68 -9.45
C LYS A 54 -11.02 -6.70 -9.61
N ASP A 55 -10.03 -6.86 -8.73
CA ASP A 55 -8.72 -6.23 -8.84
C ASP A 55 -8.75 -4.69 -8.74
N ILE A 56 -9.83 -4.12 -8.19
CA ILE A 56 -9.93 -2.66 -7.96
C ILE A 56 -8.83 -2.20 -7.01
N ALA A 57 -8.62 -2.95 -5.92
CA ALA A 57 -7.57 -2.63 -4.96
C ALA A 57 -6.18 -2.66 -5.61
N ASP A 58 -5.91 -3.65 -6.45
CA ASP A 58 -4.61 -3.81 -7.10
C ASP A 58 -4.36 -2.70 -8.10
N LYS A 59 -5.37 -2.34 -8.91
CA LYS A 59 -5.29 -1.20 -9.84
C LYS A 59 -5.01 0.09 -9.11
N VAL A 60 -5.76 0.39 -8.04
CA VAL A 60 -5.58 1.62 -7.26
C VAL A 60 -4.19 1.66 -6.63
N MET A 61 -3.73 0.55 -6.05
CA MET A 61 -2.42 0.45 -5.44
C MET A 61 -1.27 0.62 -6.47
N ILE A 62 -1.39 0.01 -7.65
CA ILE A 62 -0.42 0.21 -8.75
C ILE A 62 -0.40 1.66 -9.21
N THR A 63 -1.58 2.29 -9.38
CA THR A 63 -1.68 3.71 -9.74
C THR A 63 -0.99 4.60 -8.72
N ASP A 64 -1.22 4.38 -7.42
CA ASP A 64 -0.58 5.16 -6.35
C ASP A 64 0.94 4.92 -6.32
N MET A 65 1.41 3.69 -6.55
CA MET A 65 2.85 3.39 -6.66
C MET A 65 3.51 4.14 -7.83
N LEU A 66 2.83 4.22 -8.98
CA LEU A 66 3.33 4.94 -10.16
C LEU A 66 3.28 6.46 -9.96
N ALA A 67 2.21 6.98 -9.36
CA ALA A 67 2.09 8.39 -9.01
C ALA A 67 3.22 8.81 -8.06
N PHE A 68 3.48 8.02 -7.02
CA PHE A 68 4.63 8.21 -6.13
C PHE A 68 5.95 8.27 -6.90
N ALA A 69 6.17 7.37 -7.87
CA ALA A 69 7.39 7.36 -8.68
C ALA A 69 7.50 8.60 -9.59
N VAL A 70 6.38 9.10 -10.14
CA VAL A 70 6.40 10.33 -10.93
C VAL A 70 6.79 11.54 -10.09
N GLU A 71 6.30 11.62 -8.85
CA GLU A 71 6.52 12.74 -7.95
C GLU A 71 7.88 12.68 -7.23
N ASN A 72 8.43 11.48 -7.01
CA ASN A 72 9.63 11.27 -6.22
C ASN A 72 10.73 10.62 -7.07
N ARG A 73 11.80 11.37 -7.36
CA ARG A 73 12.96 10.85 -8.11
C ARG A 73 13.79 9.88 -7.25
N PRO A 74 14.44 8.88 -7.86
CA PRO A 74 15.43 8.05 -7.17
C PRO A 74 16.58 8.90 -6.61
N PRO A 75 17.13 8.56 -5.43
CA PRO A 75 16.81 7.38 -4.62
C PRO A 75 15.53 7.56 -3.78
N ALA A 76 14.58 6.64 -3.94
CA ALA A 76 13.36 6.56 -3.15
C ALA A 76 13.00 5.08 -2.89
N THR A 77 12.35 4.80 -1.77
CA THR A 77 11.98 3.44 -1.36
C THR A 77 10.47 3.22 -1.45
N VAL A 78 10.07 2.11 -2.07
CA VAL A 78 8.70 1.59 -2.02
C VAL A 78 8.72 0.30 -1.21
N ILE A 79 7.99 0.28 -0.09
CA ILE A 79 7.75 -0.94 0.69
C ILE A 79 6.37 -1.46 0.31
N LEU A 80 6.36 -2.58 -0.41
CA LEU A 80 5.17 -3.25 -0.89
C LEU A 80 4.82 -4.39 0.08
N ILE A 81 3.64 -4.33 0.70
CA ILE A 81 3.14 -5.38 1.59
C ILE A 81 2.01 -6.09 0.88
N THR A 82 2.30 -7.24 0.29
CA THR A 82 1.32 -8.03 -0.47
C THR A 82 1.78 -9.48 -0.57
N GLY A 83 0.81 -10.40 -0.62
CA GLY A 83 1.05 -11.81 -0.99
C GLY A 83 0.68 -12.09 -2.45
N ASP A 84 0.25 -11.08 -3.20
CA ASP A 84 -0.22 -11.23 -4.58
C ASP A 84 0.92 -11.06 -5.59
N SER A 85 1.01 -12.00 -6.53
CA SER A 85 2.01 -11.99 -7.60
C SER A 85 1.75 -10.93 -8.68
N ASP A 86 0.54 -10.38 -8.77
CA ASP A 86 0.16 -9.44 -9.84
C ASP A 86 0.94 -8.12 -9.76
N PHE A 87 1.51 -7.79 -8.59
CA PHE A 87 2.38 -6.63 -8.41
C PHE A 87 3.82 -6.84 -8.90
N ALA A 88 4.22 -8.06 -9.27
CA ALA A 88 5.61 -8.38 -9.64
C ALA A 88 6.11 -7.52 -10.80
N ARG A 89 5.24 -7.24 -11.79
CA ARG A 89 5.60 -6.40 -12.94
C ARG A 89 5.85 -4.94 -12.54
N ALA A 90 5.00 -4.38 -11.68
CA ALA A 90 5.17 -3.02 -11.17
C ALA A 90 6.47 -2.89 -10.34
N ALA A 91 6.73 -3.86 -9.45
CA ALA A 91 7.95 -3.92 -8.66
C ALA A 91 9.21 -4.00 -9.53
N TYR A 92 9.19 -4.83 -10.58
CA TYR A 92 10.29 -4.91 -11.55
C TYR A 92 10.55 -3.56 -12.22
N ILE A 93 9.51 -2.90 -12.74
CA ILE A 93 9.66 -1.60 -13.43
C ILE A 93 10.31 -0.59 -12.48
N LEU A 94 9.81 -0.46 -11.26
CA LEU A 94 10.38 0.46 -10.27
C LEU A 94 11.86 0.17 -9.98
N ARG A 95 12.25 -1.11 -9.82
CA ARG A 95 13.65 -1.49 -9.63
C ARG A 95 14.53 -1.10 -10.83
N THR A 96 14.06 -1.27 -12.07
CA THR A 96 14.82 -0.84 -13.26
C THR A 96 14.98 0.67 -13.35
N LYS A 97 14.11 1.43 -12.67
CA LYS A 97 14.19 2.88 -12.54
C LYS A 97 14.95 3.32 -11.29
N LEU A 98 15.75 2.42 -10.68
CA LEU A 98 16.62 2.68 -9.53
C LEU A 98 15.89 2.97 -8.21
N TYR A 99 14.59 2.65 -8.11
CA TYR A 99 13.89 2.65 -6.82
C TYR A 99 14.28 1.43 -6.01
N ARG A 100 14.39 1.61 -4.69
CA ARG A 100 14.53 0.49 -3.76
C ARG A 100 13.15 -0.10 -3.51
N VAL A 101 12.92 -1.36 -3.91
CA VAL A 101 11.64 -2.04 -3.66
C VAL A 101 11.84 -3.15 -2.63
N VAL A 102 11.20 -2.99 -1.48
CA VAL A 102 11.16 -3.97 -0.38
C VAL A 102 9.81 -4.67 -0.41
N LEU A 103 9.81 -6.00 -0.52
CA LEU A 103 8.59 -6.80 -0.49
C LEU A 103 8.43 -7.43 0.89
N VAL A 104 7.25 -7.30 1.48
CA VAL A 104 6.84 -8.00 2.70
C VAL A 104 5.63 -8.86 2.34
N THR A 105 5.79 -10.18 2.44
CA THR A 105 4.75 -11.18 2.15
C THR A 105 4.47 -12.01 3.40
N PRO A 106 3.26 -12.57 3.57
CA PRO A 106 2.97 -13.60 4.57
C PRO A 106 3.87 -14.83 4.45
#